data_AF-A0A9Q4PAT7-F1
#
_entry.id   AF-A0A9Q4PAT7-F1
#
_cell.length_a   1.000
_cell.length_b   1.000
_cell.length_c   1.000
_cell.angle_alpha   90.00
_cell.angle_beta   90.00
_cell.angle_gamma   90.00
#
_symmetry.space_group_name_H-M   'P 1'
#
loop_
_entity.id
_entity.type
_entity.pdbx_description
1 polymer ?
#
loop_
_entity_poly.entity_id
_entity_poly.type
_entity_poly.pdbx_seq_one_letter_code
_entity_poly.pdbx_strand_id
1 'polypeptide(L)'
;GVTDLNIGDTLKAHESSGCLLSLTAYKPGGKFGALQLDLDTDKVLSFQEKPDGDRNWINAGYFVCEPEVFDYIPEGDSTIFERQPLESIAKAGRMHAFRHTGFWKPMDTLRDNTELN
;
A
#
# COMPACT_ATOMS: atom_id res chain seq x y z
N GLY A 1 1.72 11.25 -2.17
CA GLY A 1 0.26 11.12 -2.24
C GLY A 1 -0.41 12.18 -1.39
N VAL A 2 -1.72 12.32 -1.49
CA VAL A 2 -2.55 13.12 -0.58
C VAL A 2 -3.35 12.14 0.26
N THR A 3 -3.42 12.36 1.58
CA THR A 3 -4.07 11.44 2.51
C THR A 3 -4.52 12.16 3.78
N ASP A 4 -5.53 11.60 4.45
CA ASP A 4 -5.95 11.96 5.80
C ASP A 4 -5.27 11.09 6.89
N LEU A 5 -4.21 10.36 6.51
CA LEU A 5 -3.42 9.53 7.41
C LEU A 5 -2.94 10.30 8.65
N ASN A 6 -3.26 9.78 9.84
CA ASN A 6 -2.71 10.28 11.09
C ASN A 6 -1.31 9.71 11.34
N ILE A 7 -0.28 10.53 11.13
CA ILE A 7 1.13 10.14 11.34
C ILE A 7 1.40 9.72 12.80
N GLY A 8 0.70 10.30 13.78
CA GLY A 8 0.87 9.91 15.18
C GLY A 8 0.46 8.45 15.43
N ASP A 9 -0.52 7.94 14.70
CA ASP A 9 -0.97 6.56 14.81
C ASP A 9 -0.03 5.59 14.09
N THR A 10 0.63 6.02 13.00
CA THR A 10 1.66 5.20 12.33
C THR A 10 2.89 5.01 13.21
N LEU A 11 3.30 6.04 13.95
CA LEU A 11 4.40 5.97 14.91
C LEU A 11 4.10 4.99 16.04
N LYS A 12 2.94 5.13 16.71
CA LYS A 12 2.54 4.20 17.79
C LYS A 12 2.46 2.75 17.32
N ALA A 13 1.96 2.53 16.11
CA ALA A 13 1.87 1.20 15.53
C ALA A 13 3.25 0.62 15.21
N HIS A 14 4.19 1.44 14.74
CA HIS A 14 5.57 1.03 14.49
C HIS A 14 6.32 0.68 15.80
N GLU A 15 6.23 1.53 16.82
CA GLU A 15 6.79 1.27 18.14
C GLU A 15 6.25 -0.04 18.71
N SER A 16 4.93 -0.27 18.61
CA SER A 16 4.28 -1.49 19.10
C SER A 16 4.66 -2.73 18.31
N SER A 17 5.05 -2.60 17.03
CA SER A 17 5.39 -3.74 16.19
C SER A 17 6.83 -4.22 16.39
N GLY A 18 7.72 -3.38 16.94
CA GLY A 18 9.15 -3.68 17.11
C GLY A 18 9.88 -4.06 15.82
N CYS A 19 9.34 -3.62 14.68
CA CYS A 19 9.87 -3.93 13.35
C CYS A 19 10.86 -2.86 12.92
N LEU A 20 11.78 -3.22 12.02
CA LEU A 20 12.75 -2.25 11.49
C LEU A 20 12.08 -1.20 10.61
N LEU A 21 10.98 -1.57 9.93
CA LEU A 21 10.25 -0.67 9.05
C LEU A 21 8.76 -0.95 9.12
N SER A 22 7.97 0.11 9.24
CA SER A 22 6.53 0.11 9.01
C SER A 22 6.21 0.88 7.74
N LEU A 23 5.37 0.31 6.88
CA LEU A 23 4.80 1.03 5.73
C LEU A 23 3.29 1.19 5.89
N THR A 24 2.76 2.25 5.30
CA THR A 24 1.31 2.42 5.18
C THR A 24 0.80 1.59 4.02
N ALA A 25 -0.06 0.62 4.31
CA ALA A 25 -0.76 -0.19 3.33
C ALA A 25 -2.15 0.41 3.07
N TYR A 26 -2.52 0.54 1.81
CA TYR A 26 -3.83 1.05 1.40
C TYR A 26 -4.52 0.06 0.46
N LYS A 27 -5.85 0.01 0.50
CA LYS A 27 -6.64 -0.87 -0.36
C LYS A 27 -7.47 -0.02 -1.32
N PRO A 28 -7.07 0.10 -2.61
CA PRO A 28 -7.80 0.95 -3.55
C PRO A 28 -9.21 0.39 -3.81
N GLY A 29 -10.19 1.30 -3.94
CA GLY A 29 -11.53 0.94 -4.40
C GLY A 29 -11.52 0.29 -5.80
N GLY A 30 -12.50 -0.57 -6.05
CA GLY A 30 -12.71 -1.16 -7.36
C GLY A 30 -12.92 -0.07 -8.43
N LYS A 31 -12.25 -0.18 -9.57
CA LYS A 31 -12.47 0.74 -10.71
C LYS A 31 -13.62 0.28 -11.60
N PHE A 32 -13.92 -1.02 -11.56
CA PHE A 32 -14.86 -1.69 -12.44
C PHE A 32 -15.80 -2.57 -11.61
N GLY A 33 -16.96 -2.91 -12.18
CA GLY A 33 -17.82 -3.92 -11.60
C GLY A 33 -17.17 -5.31 -11.63
N ALA A 34 -17.23 -6.01 -10.50
CA ALA A 34 -16.80 -7.39 -10.36
C ALA A 34 -17.93 -8.33 -10.78
N LEU A 35 -17.59 -9.38 -11.53
CA LEU A 35 -18.51 -10.40 -12.00
C LEU A 35 -18.08 -11.76 -11.47
N GLN A 36 -19.04 -12.54 -10.97
CA GLN A 36 -18.86 -13.97 -10.76
C GLN A 36 -19.52 -14.69 -11.93
N LEU A 37 -18.73 -15.47 -12.67
CA LEU A 37 -19.18 -16.22 -13.83
C LEU A 37 -19.21 -17.73 -13.54
N ASP A 38 -20.24 -18.40 -14.04
CA ASP A 38 -20.22 -19.83 -14.28
C ASP A 38 -19.43 -20.09 -15.58
N LEU A 39 -18.29 -20.78 -15.47
CA LEU A 39 -17.38 -21.00 -16.61
C LEU A 39 -17.87 -22.09 -17.58
N ASP A 40 -18.85 -22.90 -17.18
CA ASP A 40 -19.42 -23.93 -18.07
C ASP A 40 -20.60 -23.38 -18.89
N THR A 41 -21.30 -22.36 -18.37
CA THR A 41 -22.52 -21.82 -18.99
C THR A 41 -22.43 -20.34 -19.39
N ASP A 42 -21.32 -19.67 -19.10
CA ASP A 42 -21.09 -18.22 -19.27
C ASP A 42 -22.13 -17.32 -18.57
N LYS A 43 -22.88 -17.86 -17.60
CA LYS A 43 -23.89 -17.10 -16.86
C LYS A 43 -23.25 -16.25 -15.77
N VAL A 44 -23.72 -15.02 -15.64
CA VAL A 44 -23.39 -14.14 -14.51
C VAL A 44 -24.17 -14.60 -13.28
N LEU A 45 -23.43 -15.09 -12.28
CA LEU A 45 -23.98 -15.51 -10.98
C LEU A 45 -24.15 -14.33 -10.02
N SER A 46 -23.25 -13.35 -10.09
CA SER A 46 -23.36 -12.09 -9.33
C SER A 46 -22.62 -10.95 -10.02
N PHE A 47 -23.09 -9.73 -9.78
CA PHE A 47 -22.46 -8.49 -10.22
C PHE A 47 -22.40 -7.50 -9.06
N GLN A 48 -21.22 -6.96 -8.79
CA GLN A 48 -21.01 -5.94 -7.79
C GLN A 48 -20.33 -4.74 -8.45
N GLU A 49 -20.97 -3.59 -8.48
CA GLU A 49 -20.37 -2.37 -9.05
C GLU A 49 -19.32 -1.81 -8.09
N LYS A 50 -18.07 -1.72 -8.57
CA LYS A 50 -16.92 -1.11 -7.87
C LYS A 50 -16.80 -1.51 -6.39
N PRO A 51 -16.72 -2.82 -6.07
CA PRO A 51 -16.53 -3.26 -4.70
C PRO A 51 -15.33 -2.58 -4.05
N ASP A 52 -15.53 -2.13 -2.82
CA ASP A 52 -14.44 -1.65 -1.98
C ASP A 52 -13.46 -2.80 -1.74
N GLY A 53 -12.22 -2.62 -2.19
CA GLY A 53 -11.17 -3.58 -1.90
C GLY A 53 -11.22 -4.88 -2.68
N ASP A 54 -11.62 -4.87 -3.95
CA ASP A 54 -11.39 -6.03 -4.82
C ASP A 54 -9.91 -6.17 -5.26
N ARG A 55 -9.06 -5.26 -4.78
CA ARG A 55 -7.62 -5.21 -5.08
C ARG A 55 -6.80 -5.55 -3.85
N ASN A 56 -5.60 -6.08 -4.10
CA ASN A 56 -4.59 -6.30 -3.07
C ASN A 56 -4.24 -5.00 -2.34
N TRP A 57 -3.81 -5.12 -1.09
CA TRP A 57 -3.17 -4.03 -0.37
C TRP A 57 -1.92 -3.59 -1.13
N ILE A 58 -1.76 -2.29 -1.29
CA ILE A 58 -0.61 -1.67 -1.95
C ILE A 58 0.19 -0.83 -0.96
N ASN A 59 1.45 -0.59 -1.28
CA ASN A 59 2.28 0.38 -0.58
C ASN A 59 1.81 1.81 -0.91
N ALA A 60 1.44 2.58 0.12
CA ALA A 60 0.96 3.95 0.02
C ALA A 60 2.08 5.01 0.11
N GLY A 61 3.33 4.59 0.33
CA GLY A 61 4.54 5.42 0.28
C GLY A 61 4.91 6.14 1.59
N TYR A 62 4.13 5.99 2.66
CA TYR A 62 4.45 6.56 3.97
C TYR A 62 5.11 5.51 4.85
N PHE A 63 6.34 5.78 5.27
CA PHE A 63 7.16 4.86 6.05
C PHE A 63 7.53 5.44 7.41
N VAL A 64 7.69 4.56 8.39
CA VAL A 64 8.40 4.82 9.65
C VAL A 64 9.51 3.79 9.72
N CYS A 65 10.76 4.24 9.88
CA CYS A 65 11.93 3.39 9.79
C CYS A 65 12.84 3.63 10.98
N GLU A 66 13.41 2.55 11.50
CA GLU A 66 14.56 2.61 12.38
C GLU A 66 15.84 2.87 11.54
N PRO A 67 16.89 3.49 12.13
CA PRO A 67 18.12 3.85 11.40
C PRO A 67 18.81 2.67 10.69
N GLU A 68 18.67 1.44 11.21
CA GLU A 68 19.21 0.21 10.62
C GLU A 68 18.66 -0.08 9.22
N VAL A 69 17.63 0.64 8.77
CA VAL A 69 17.18 0.58 7.37
C VAL A 69 18.31 0.90 6.38
N PHE A 70 19.28 1.74 6.76
CA PHE A 70 20.41 2.09 5.91
C PHE A 70 21.38 0.92 5.67
N ASP A 71 21.39 -0.10 6.54
CA ASP A 71 22.17 -1.33 6.33
C ASP A 71 21.70 -2.12 5.09
N TYR A 72 20.47 -1.85 4.64
CA TYR A 72 19.88 -2.42 3.43
C TYR A 72 20.11 -1.56 2.17
N ILE A 73 20.82 -0.43 2.28
CA ILE A 73 21.07 0.51 1.17
C ILE A 73 22.59 0.75 0.99
N PRO A 74 23.39 -0.31 0.77
CA PRO A 74 24.85 -0.20 0.77
C PRO A 74 25.41 0.64 -0.39
N GLU A 75 24.69 0.71 -1.51
CA GLU A 75 25.10 1.46 -2.70
C GLU A 75 24.59 2.91 -2.69
N GLY A 76 23.90 3.34 -1.63
CA GLY A 76 23.36 4.68 -1.50
C GLY A 76 22.42 5.01 -2.66
N ASP A 77 22.69 6.12 -3.36
CA ASP A 77 21.83 6.73 -4.38
C ASP A 77 21.50 5.82 -5.58
N SER A 78 22.31 4.80 -5.89
CA SER A 78 21.97 3.84 -6.97
C SER A 78 20.92 2.81 -6.56
N THR A 79 20.60 2.75 -5.26
CA THR A 79 19.67 1.77 -4.71
C THR A 79 18.23 2.21 -4.90
N ILE A 80 17.43 1.40 -5.59
CA ILE A 80 15.96 1.57 -5.61
C ILE A 80 15.40 0.95 -4.34
N PHE A 81 14.94 1.79 -3.42
CA PHE A 81 14.50 1.38 -2.09
C PHE A 81 13.38 0.33 -2.15
N GLU A 82 12.42 0.49 -3.06
CA GLU A 82 11.23 -0.36 -3.20
C GLU A 82 11.51 -1.76 -3.78
N ARG A 83 12.76 -2.05 -4.18
CA ARG A 83 13.15 -3.36 -4.72
C ARG A 83 13.85 -4.19 -3.64
N GLN A 84 15.14 -4.45 -3.83
CA GLN A 84 15.92 -5.34 -2.99
C GLN A 84 15.87 -4.97 -1.49
N PRO A 85 15.91 -3.68 -1.07
CA PRO A 85 15.85 -3.33 0.35
C PRO A 85 14.53 -3.75 1.00
N LEU A 86 13.39 -3.26 0.48
CA LEU A 86 12.07 -3.62 1.04
C LEU A 86 11.79 -5.12 0.93
N GLU A 87 12.13 -5.77 -0.19
CA GLU A 87 11.97 -7.22 -0.33
C GLU A 87 12.77 -8.00 0.74
N SER A 88 13.98 -7.56 1.05
CA SER A 88 14.85 -8.22 2.03
C SER A 88 14.37 -8.00 3.47
N ILE A 89 13.94 -6.78 3.81
CA ILE A 89 13.36 -6.47 5.13
C ILE A 89 12.07 -7.30 5.35
N ALA A 90 11.22 -7.40 4.31
CA ALA A 90 10.01 -8.20 4.36
C ALA A 90 10.32 -9.70 4.53
N LYS A 91 11.25 -10.24 3.72
CA LYS A 91 11.70 -11.65 3.84
C LYS A 91 12.29 -11.97 5.21
N ALA A 92 12.94 -11.00 5.85
CA ALA A 92 13.49 -11.14 7.20
C ALA A 92 12.42 -11.06 8.32
N GLY A 93 11.15 -10.82 7.98
CA GLY A 93 10.07 -10.67 8.96
C GLY A 93 10.17 -9.39 9.80
N ARG A 94 10.93 -8.39 9.33
CA ARG A 94 11.18 -7.12 10.05
C ARG A 94 10.35 -5.96 9.49
N MET A 95 9.28 -6.26 8.77
CA MET A 95 8.39 -5.29 8.15
C MET A 95 6.98 -5.38 8.71
N HIS A 96 6.43 -4.24 9.11
CA HIS A 96 5.05 -4.10 9.56
C HIS A 96 4.22 -3.29 8.56
N ALA A 97 2.93 -3.59 8.46
CA ALA A 97 1.99 -2.90 7.58
C ALA A 97 0.92 -2.17 8.41
N PHE A 98 0.98 -0.85 8.44
CA PHE A 98 -0.09 -0.01 8.98
C PHE A 98 -1.22 0.10 7.95
N ARG A 99 -2.38 -0.48 8.24
CA ARG A 99 -3.52 -0.49 7.31
C ARG A 99 -4.30 0.81 7.41
N HIS A 100 -4.19 1.65 6.38
CA HIS A 100 -4.99 2.86 6.24
C HIS A 100 -6.26 2.58 5.44
N THR A 101 -7.41 2.95 5.99
CA THR A 101 -8.73 2.80 5.34
C THR A 101 -9.42 4.14 5.09
N GLY A 102 -8.77 5.25 5.42
CA GLY A 102 -9.25 6.60 5.11
C GLY A 102 -8.89 7.03 3.69
N PHE A 103 -8.99 8.32 3.41
CA PHE A 103 -8.64 8.86 2.10
C PHE A 103 -7.14 8.70 1.80
N TRP A 104 -6.82 8.16 0.62
CA TRP A 104 -5.49 8.21 0.03
C TRP A 104 -5.57 8.25 -1.49
N LYS A 105 -4.71 9.07 -2.11
CA LYS A 105 -4.60 9.14 -3.57
C LYS A 105 -3.20 9.58 -4.02
N PRO A 106 -2.62 8.97 -5.06
CA PRO A 106 -1.43 9.49 -5.70
C PRO A 106 -1.81 10.64 -6.66
N MET A 107 -0.80 11.34 -7.18
CA MET A 107 -0.99 12.34 -8.22
C MET A 107 0.05 12.08 -9.32
N ASP A 108 -0.18 11.02 -10.09
CA ASP A 108 0.77 10.56 -11.10
C ASP A 108 0.34 10.99 -12.52
N THR A 109 -0.95 11.24 -12.70
CA THR A 109 -1.55 11.63 -13.99
C THR A 109 -2.30 12.96 -13.90
N LEU A 110 -2.53 13.59 -15.05
CA LEU A 110 -3.35 14.80 -15.13
C LEU A 110 -4.76 14.57 -14.56
N ARG A 111 -5.31 13.38 -14.77
CA ARG A 111 -6.60 12.97 -14.20
C ARG A 111 -6.56 13.02 -12.67
N ASP A 112 -5.51 12.49 -12.05
CA ASP A 112 -5.38 12.52 -10.59
C ASP A 112 -5.33 13.96 -10.07
N ASN A 113 -4.62 14.85 -10.77
CA ASN A 113 -4.59 16.27 -10.44
C ASN A 113 -5.97 16.92 -10.53
N THR A 114 -6.73 16.66 -11.60
CA THR A 114 -8.10 17.18 -11.74
C THR A 114 -9.05 16.62 -10.67
N GLU A 115 -8.86 15.38 -10.22
CA GLU A 115 -9.69 14.79 -9.18
C GLU A 115 -9.28 15.21 -7.76
N LEU A 116 -8.18 15.94 -7.58
CA LEU A 116 -7.65 16.39 -6.28
C LEU A 116 -7.80 17.90 -6.03
N ASN A 117 -8.19 18.68 -7.05
CA ASN A 117 -8.38 20.14 -6.99
C ASN A 117 -9.80 20.52 -7.41
#